data_AF-A0A965EIS4-F1
#
_entry.id   AF-A0A965EIS4-F1
#
_cell.length_a   1.000
_cell.length_b   1.000
_cell.length_c   1.000
_cell.angle_alpha   90.00
_cell.angle_beta   90.00
_cell.angle_gamma   90.00
#
_symmetry.space_group_name_H-M   'P 1'
#
loop_
_entity.id
_entity.type
_entity.pdbx_description
1 polymer ?
#
loop_
_entity_poly.entity_id
_entity_poly.type
_entity_poly.pdbx_seq_one_letter_code
_entity_poly.pdbx_strand_id
1 'polypeptide(L)'
;MLKSMPSKGTAFDKGLQAGYIQLAEDEAKEQDFADADHFGNKATMAANGQNVLPDRLYERKVPKKYQAELQAGWQRLTLARTHGGKTKAPQELATAQTMYDCWIEGAEEDIQRIDISRCQIGFNAAMAQVDAAMKEKKMAAPAPKAPSKESHLIYFSHNSATLAPSSAIVINDAAASIGKGAKATFVIGHTDTSGSDAYNKQLADRRANAVIDALRKAGVKARISKVVAGERDPKVKTKDGVRMGV
;
A
#
# COMPACT_ATOMS: atom_id res chain seq x y z
N MET A 1 -4.07 23.34 19.93
CA MET A 1 -5.49 23.02 19.69
C MET A 1 -5.78 23.06 18.20
N LEU A 2 -5.72 21.91 17.54
CA LEU A 2 -6.17 21.73 16.15
C LEU A 2 -7.69 21.92 16.12
N LYS A 3 -8.18 23.15 15.94
CA LYS A 3 -9.59 23.37 15.60
C LYS A 3 -9.87 22.61 14.30
N SER A 4 -10.86 21.72 14.30
CA SER A 4 -11.17 20.87 13.16
C SER A 4 -11.46 21.72 11.92
N MET A 5 -10.48 21.78 11.01
CA MET A 5 -10.69 22.40 9.71
C MET A 5 -11.79 21.63 8.99
N PRO A 6 -12.81 22.31 8.43
CA PRO A 6 -13.85 21.62 7.67
C PRO A 6 -13.22 20.90 6.48
N SER A 7 -13.40 19.57 6.45
CA SER A 7 -12.82 18.70 5.42
C SER A 7 -13.45 18.95 4.06
N LYS A 8 -12.62 19.18 3.05
CA LYS A 8 -13.04 19.25 1.63
C LYS A 8 -12.89 17.91 0.90
N GLY A 9 -12.41 16.88 1.60
CA GLY A 9 -12.06 15.58 1.02
C GLY A 9 -13.21 14.58 0.93
N THR A 10 -12.90 13.41 0.36
CA THR A 10 -13.79 12.25 0.27
C THR A 10 -14.11 11.66 1.65
N ALA A 11 -15.01 10.66 1.72
CA ALA A 11 -15.26 9.93 2.96
C ALA A 11 -13.96 9.31 3.54
N PHE A 12 -13.10 8.81 2.68
CA PHE A 12 -11.79 8.27 3.07
C PHE A 12 -10.88 9.36 3.67
N ASP A 13 -10.83 10.54 3.06
CA ASP A 13 -10.00 11.65 3.54
C ASP A 13 -10.51 12.23 4.87
N LYS A 14 -11.83 12.26 5.08
CA LYS A 14 -12.44 12.61 6.36
C LYS A 14 -12.07 11.61 7.46
N GLY A 15 -12.09 10.32 7.15
CA GLY A 15 -11.62 9.27 8.06
C GLY A 15 -10.14 9.45 8.43
N LEU A 16 -9.29 9.73 7.42
CA LEU A 16 -7.87 9.99 7.67
C LEU A 16 -7.64 11.22 8.53
N GLN A 17 -8.34 12.32 8.24
CA GLN A 17 -8.24 13.54 9.04
C GLN A 17 -8.58 13.25 10.51
N ALA A 18 -9.68 12.55 10.77
CA ALA A 18 -10.10 12.22 12.13
C ALA A 18 -9.07 11.34 12.85
N GLY A 19 -8.57 10.28 12.19
CA GLY A 19 -7.60 9.39 12.81
C GLY A 19 -6.23 10.03 13.04
N TYR A 20 -5.76 10.89 12.13
CA TYR A 20 -4.50 11.62 12.34
C TYR A 20 -4.60 12.74 13.38
N ILE A 21 -5.77 13.36 13.55
CA ILE A 21 -6.01 14.26 14.70
C ILE A 21 -5.86 13.47 16.00
N GLN A 22 -6.46 12.27 16.08
CA GLN A 22 -6.38 11.45 17.28
C GLN A 22 -4.93 11.06 17.61
N LEU A 23 -4.16 10.59 16.63
CA LEU A 23 -2.74 10.28 16.84
C LEU A 23 -1.98 11.52 17.32
N ALA A 24 -2.13 12.66 16.64
CA ALA A 24 -1.47 13.90 17.05
C ALA A 24 -1.81 14.32 18.50
N GLU A 25 -3.05 14.08 18.93
CA GLU A 25 -3.47 14.36 20.31
C GLU A 25 -2.90 13.36 21.32
N ASP A 26 -2.72 12.10 20.93
CA ASP A 26 -2.14 11.07 21.78
C ASP A 26 -0.64 11.31 21.97
N GLU A 27 0.11 11.57 20.88
CA GLU A 27 1.53 11.93 20.97
C GLU A 27 1.76 13.20 21.80
N ALA A 28 0.89 14.21 21.64
CA ALA A 28 0.98 15.43 22.43
C ALA A 28 0.76 15.21 23.93
N LYS A 29 -0.02 14.19 24.34
CA LYS A 29 -0.19 13.81 25.76
C LYS A 29 1.06 13.10 26.30
N GLU A 30 1.75 12.36 25.44
CA GLU A 30 3.00 11.67 25.74
C GLU A 30 4.22 12.60 25.67
N GLN A 31 3.99 13.87 25.28
CA GLN A 31 4.99 14.91 25.10
C GLN A 31 5.96 14.63 23.94
N ASP A 32 5.60 13.74 23.01
CA ASP A 32 6.27 13.63 21.72
C ASP A 32 5.68 14.64 20.73
N PHE A 33 6.22 15.86 20.78
CA PHE A 33 5.76 16.93 19.89
C PHE A 33 6.19 16.71 18.43
N ALA A 34 7.23 15.91 18.16
CA ALA A 34 7.69 15.68 16.80
C ALA A 34 6.72 14.78 16.04
N ASP A 35 6.28 13.67 16.66
CA ASP A 35 5.26 12.81 16.08
C ASP A 35 3.87 13.48 16.12
N ALA A 36 3.57 14.29 17.15
CA ALA A 36 2.36 15.12 17.17
C ALA A 36 2.27 16.06 15.94
N ASP A 37 3.36 16.75 15.62
CA ASP A 37 3.43 17.64 14.45
C ASP A 37 3.36 16.86 13.13
N HIS A 38 4.03 15.70 13.05
CA HIS A 38 3.97 14.81 11.89
C HIS A 38 2.53 14.39 11.59
N PHE A 39 1.81 13.86 12.57
CA PHE A 39 0.41 13.46 12.38
C PHE A 39 -0.53 14.66 12.18
N GLY A 40 -0.28 15.78 12.85
CA GLY A 40 -1.01 17.03 12.62
C GLY A 40 -0.90 17.53 11.18
N ASN A 41 0.28 17.39 10.57
CA ASN A 41 0.49 17.71 9.16
C ASN A 41 -0.29 16.76 8.25
N LYS A 42 -0.26 15.44 8.51
CA LYS A 42 -1.05 14.45 7.75
C LYS A 42 -2.55 14.69 7.87
N ALA A 43 -3.04 15.07 9.04
CA ALA A 43 -4.44 15.48 9.24
C ALA A 43 -4.80 16.70 8.38
N THR A 44 -3.93 17.70 8.34
CA THR A 44 -4.13 18.91 7.51
C THR A 44 -4.13 18.56 6.02
N MET A 45 -3.23 17.70 5.56
CA MET A 45 -3.21 17.23 4.17
C MET A 45 -4.51 16.49 3.81
N ALA A 46 -4.99 15.63 4.70
CA ALA A 46 -6.25 14.89 4.51
C ALA A 46 -7.46 15.83 4.47
N ALA A 47 -7.52 16.83 5.35
CA ALA A 47 -8.58 17.87 5.35
C ALA A 47 -8.66 18.61 4.00
N ASN A 48 -7.51 18.81 3.35
CA ASN A 48 -7.38 19.44 2.04
C ASN A 48 -7.59 18.49 0.85
N GLY A 49 -7.96 17.22 1.09
CA GLY A 49 -8.19 16.22 0.05
C GLY A 49 -6.92 15.79 -0.68
N GLN A 50 -5.74 16.01 -0.09
CA GLN A 50 -4.48 15.56 -0.66
C GLN A 50 -4.33 14.05 -0.50
N ASN A 51 -3.55 13.41 -1.39
CA ASN A 51 -3.30 11.99 -1.30
C ASN A 51 -2.29 11.67 -0.17
N VAL A 52 -2.79 11.53 1.05
CA VAL A 52 -1.99 11.18 2.24
C VAL A 52 -1.64 9.70 2.21
N LEU A 53 -0.34 9.39 2.21
CA LEU A 53 0.19 8.03 2.19
C LEU A 53 0.48 7.53 3.63
N PRO A 54 0.40 6.21 3.88
CA PRO A 54 0.96 5.64 5.10
C PRO A 54 2.48 5.85 5.13
N ASP A 55 3.03 5.97 6.33
CA ASP A 55 4.46 6.10 6.57
C ASP A 55 5.21 4.89 6.00
N ARG A 56 6.48 5.07 5.68
CA ARG A 56 7.32 4.03 5.09
C ARG A 56 8.46 3.67 6.02
N LEU A 57 8.92 2.42 5.92
CA LEU A 57 10.03 1.91 6.73
C LEU A 57 11.30 2.73 6.64
N TYR A 58 11.58 3.39 5.52
CA TYR A 58 12.77 4.23 5.37
C TYR A 58 12.58 5.65 5.90
N GLU A 59 11.34 6.05 6.22
CA GLU A 59 11.02 7.36 6.80
C GLU A 59 11.19 7.36 8.33
N ARG A 60 11.31 6.16 8.94
CA ARG A 60 11.41 5.92 10.37
C ARG A 60 12.61 5.03 10.73
N LYS A 61 13.16 5.16 11.94
CA LYS A 61 14.31 4.36 12.42
C LYS A 61 13.87 3.02 13.02
N VAL A 62 13.14 2.22 12.24
CA VAL A 62 12.53 0.97 12.71
C VAL A 62 13.57 -0.15 12.93
N PRO A 63 13.63 -0.78 14.12
CA PRO A 63 14.43 -1.98 14.38
C PRO A 63 14.10 -3.13 13.42
N LYS A 64 15.14 -3.86 12.97
CA LYS A 64 15.02 -4.97 12.00
C LYS A 64 13.95 -6.02 12.35
N LYS A 65 13.72 -6.26 13.65
CA LYS A 65 12.75 -7.24 14.15
C LYS A 65 11.30 -6.95 13.73
N TYR A 66 10.95 -5.68 13.48
CA TYR A 66 9.59 -5.29 13.07
C TYR A 66 9.45 -5.08 11.55
N GLN A 67 10.57 -4.88 10.83
CA GLN A 67 10.56 -4.47 9.43
C GLN A 67 9.79 -5.43 8.52
N ALA A 68 9.92 -6.74 8.69
CA ALA A 68 9.25 -7.72 7.84
C ALA A 68 7.71 -7.62 7.95
N GLU A 69 7.20 -7.50 9.17
CA GLU A 69 5.75 -7.42 9.41
C GLU A 69 5.18 -6.07 8.96
N LEU A 70 5.87 -4.98 9.28
CA LEU A 70 5.50 -3.63 8.84
C LEU A 70 5.54 -3.50 7.32
N GLN A 71 6.51 -4.14 6.66
CA GLN A 71 6.58 -4.18 5.20
C GLN A 71 5.36 -4.90 4.60
N ALA A 72 4.94 -6.01 5.20
CA ALA A 72 3.77 -6.75 4.77
C ALA A 72 2.47 -5.95 5.00
N GLY A 73 2.36 -5.28 6.15
CA GLY A 73 1.23 -4.40 6.48
C GLY A 73 1.09 -3.26 5.47
N TRP A 74 2.20 -2.56 5.18
CA TRP A 74 2.22 -1.47 4.20
C TRP A 74 1.76 -1.91 2.81
N GLN A 75 2.24 -3.08 2.35
CA GLN A 75 1.86 -3.63 1.04
C GLN A 75 0.37 -3.95 0.99
N ARG A 76 -0.16 -4.60 2.03
CA ARG A 76 -1.57 -4.96 2.13
C ARG A 76 -2.46 -3.72 2.11
N LEU A 77 -2.12 -2.72 2.92
CA LEU A 77 -2.82 -1.44 2.98
C LEU A 77 -2.78 -0.71 1.63
N THR A 78 -1.59 -0.63 1.01
CA THR A 78 -1.41 0.04 -0.28
C THR A 78 -2.23 -0.64 -1.38
N LEU A 79 -2.30 -1.98 -1.38
CA LEU A 79 -3.13 -2.72 -2.33
C LEU A 79 -4.60 -2.34 -2.18
N ALA A 80 -5.14 -2.38 -0.96
CA ALA A 80 -6.53 -2.03 -0.70
C ALA A 80 -6.84 -0.56 -1.08
N ARG A 81 -5.91 0.36 -0.80
CA ARG A 81 -6.02 1.77 -1.20
C ARG A 81 -6.13 1.95 -2.72
N THR A 82 -5.43 1.16 -3.52
CA THR A 82 -5.43 1.32 -4.98
C THR A 82 -6.51 0.48 -5.69
N HIS A 83 -7.04 -0.56 -5.06
CA HIS A 83 -7.98 -1.51 -5.70
C HIS A 83 -9.43 -1.32 -5.22
N GLY A 84 -9.81 -0.10 -4.80
CA GLY A 84 -11.21 0.25 -4.52
C GLY A 84 -11.59 0.30 -3.04
N GLY A 85 -10.66 0.09 -2.11
CA GLY A 85 -10.95 0.23 -0.68
C GLY A 85 -11.39 1.65 -0.30
N LYS A 86 -10.83 2.67 -0.97
CA LYS A 86 -11.22 4.09 -0.75
C LYS A 86 -12.69 4.39 -1.07
N THR A 87 -13.35 3.53 -1.85
CA THR A 87 -14.76 3.70 -2.21
C THR A 87 -15.67 2.68 -1.54
N LYS A 88 -15.22 1.42 -1.40
CA LYS A 88 -16.03 0.35 -0.81
C LYS A 88 -16.00 0.32 0.72
N ALA A 89 -14.89 0.73 1.33
CA ALA A 89 -14.67 0.72 2.78
C ALA A 89 -13.88 1.96 3.22
N PRO A 90 -14.36 3.18 2.92
CA PRO A 90 -13.59 4.40 3.12
C PRO A 90 -13.19 4.62 4.58
N GLN A 91 -14.09 4.33 5.53
CA GLN A 91 -13.82 4.56 6.94
C GLN A 91 -12.85 3.52 7.49
N GLU A 92 -13.07 2.25 7.18
CA GLU A 92 -12.26 1.13 7.63
C GLU A 92 -10.86 1.19 7.03
N LEU A 93 -10.73 1.58 5.76
CA LEU A 93 -9.44 1.78 5.12
C LEU A 93 -8.68 2.97 5.73
N ALA A 94 -9.38 4.03 6.14
CA ALA A 94 -8.76 5.15 6.82
C ALA A 94 -8.25 4.74 8.20
N THR A 95 -9.06 4.02 8.97
CA THR A 95 -8.66 3.42 10.26
C THR A 95 -7.47 2.48 10.09
N ALA A 96 -7.46 1.64 9.04
CA ALA A 96 -6.32 0.78 8.76
C ALA A 96 -5.05 1.58 8.51
N GLN A 97 -5.13 2.68 7.77
CA GLN A 97 -3.96 3.53 7.55
C GLN A 97 -3.45 4.20 8.82
N THR A 98 -4.33 4.77 9.63
CA THR A 98 -3.91 5.45 10.86
C THR A 98 -3.37 4.44 11.88
N MET A 99 -3.95 3.25 11.97
CA MET A 99 -3.43 2.17 12.82
C MET A 99 -2.10 1.60 12.32
N TYR A 100 -1.87 1.57 11.00
CA TYR A 100 -0.56 1.22 10.46
C TYR A 100 0.50 2.26 10.85
N ASP A 101 0.15 3.55 10.73
CA ASP A 101 1.07 4.64 11.06
C ASP A 101 1.38 4.71 12.56
N CYS A 102 0.40 4.41 13.43
CA CYS A 102 0.67 4.19 14.86
C CYS A 102 1.58 2.97 15.10
N TRP A 103 1.38 1.88 14.35
CA TRP A 103 2.18 0.68 14.56
C TRP A 103 3.65 0.87 14.16
N ILE A 104 3.92 1.57 13.05
CA ILE A 104 5.30 1.85 12.62
C ILE A 104 5.99 2.89 13.52
N GLU A 105 5.23 3.84 14.07
CA GLU A 105 5.67 4.81 15.07
C GLU A 105 6.11 4.10 16.36
N GLY A 106 5.22 3.39 17.05
CA GLY A 106 5.60 2.67 18.28
C GLY A 106 6.68 1.59 18.06
N ALA A 107 6.79 1.05 16.84
CA ALA A 107 7.89 0.14 16.49
C ALA A 107 9.25 0.86 16.37
N GLU A 108 9.29 2.11 15.93
CA GLU A 108 10.49 2.97 15.91
C GLU A 108 10.97 3.28 17.33
N GLU A 109 10.05 3.57 18.23
CA GLU A 109 10.36 3.86 19.63
C GLU A 109 10.84 2.63 20.41
N ASP A 110 10.46 1.43 19.96
CA ASP A 110 10.75 0.15 20.62
C ASP A 110 10.42 0.14 22.13
N ILE A 111 9.40 0.91 22.50
CA ILE A 111 8.89 1.01 23.87
C ILE A 111 7.88 -0.12 24.16
N GLN A 112 6.98 0.08 25.13
CA GLN A 112 6.13 -0.96 25.70
C GLN A 112 5.41 -1.77 24.60
N ARG A 113 5.68 -3.09 24.54
CA ARG A 113 5.07 -4.02 23.57
C ARG A 113 3.54 -3.95 23.51
N ILE A 114 2.89 -3.49 24.57
CA ILE A 114 1.43 -3.40 24.69
C ILE A 114 0.87 -2.39 23.67
N ASP A 115 1.51 -1.24 23.48
CA ASP A 115 1.01 -0.18 22.58
C ASP A 115 1.26 -0.52 21.12
N ILE A 116 2.44 -1.08 20.80
CA ILE A 116 2.75 -1.66 19.47
C ILE A 116 1.70 -2.72 19.10
N SER A 117 1.34 -3.59 20.05
CA SER A 117 0.35 -4.65 19.84
C SER A 117 -1.05 -4.08 19.62
N ARG A 118 -1.45 -3.02 20.33
CA ARG A 118 -2.75 -2.37 20.15
C ARG A 118 -2.91 -1.84 18.72
N CYS A 119 -1.91 -1.14 18.20
CA CYS A 119 -1.98 -0.57 16.86
C CYS A 119 -1.89 -1.64 15.77
N GLN A 120 -1.07 -2.68 15.96
CA GLN A 120 -1.05 -3.84 15.05
C GLN A 120 -2.40 -4.59 15.02
N ILE A 121 -3.02 -4.82 16.18
CA ILE A 121 -4.34 -5.47 16.28
C ILE A 121 -5.40 -4.60 15.61
N GLY A 122 -5.41 -3.29 15.88
CA GLY A 122 -6.32 -2.33 15.24
C GLY A 122 -6.18 -2.31 13.73
N PHE A 123 -4.94 -2.32 13.23
CA PHE A 123 -4.64 -2.42 11.80
C PHE A 123 -5.23 -3.70 11.19
N ASN A 124 -4.97 -4.85 11.80
CA ASN A 124 -5.44 -6.13 11.30
C ASN A 124 -6.96 -6.24 11.31
N ALA A 125 -7.63 -5.73 12.35
CA ALA A 125 -9.08 -5.70 12.46
C ALA A 125 -9.70 -4.80 11.39
N ALA A 126 -9.17 -3.59 11.19
CA ALA A 126 -9.65 -2.68 10.15
C ALA A 126 -9.45 -3.27 8.74
N MET A 127 -8.28 -3.86 8.47
CA MET A 127 -8.02 -4.53 7.20
C MET A 127 -8.94 -5.73 6.94
N ALA A 128 -9.36 -6.46 7.98
CA ALA A 128 -10.33 -7.54 7.82
C ALA A 128 -11.72 -7.02 7.38
N GLN A 129 -12.15 -5.87 7.91
CA GLN A 129 -13.39 -5.22 7.48
C GLN A 129 -13.29 -4.68 6.06
N VAL A 130 -12.15 -4.10 5.68
CA VAL A 130 -11.86 -3.73 4.30
C VAL A 130 -11.98 -4.96 3.39
N ASP A 131 -11.32 -6.06 3.73
CA ASP A 131 -11.38 -7.28 2.92
C ASP A 131 -12.81 -7.83 2.78
N ALA A 132 -13.63 -7.75 3.84
CA ALA A 132 -15.03 -8.16 3.81
C ALA A 132 -15.84 -7.27 2.85
N ALA A 133 -15.75 -5.95 2.98
CA ALA A 133 -16.42 -4.99 2.11
C ALA A 133 -15.94 -5.07 0.65
N MET A 134 -14.66 -5.41 0.45
CA MET A 134 -14.10 -5.63 -0.89
C MET A 134 -14.64 -6.90 -1.54
N LYS A 135 -14.93 -7.95 -0.76
CA LYS A 135 -15.54 -9.22 -1.19
C LYS A 135 -17.05 -9.11 -1.43
N GLU A 136 -17.75 -8.24 -0.70
CA GLU A 136 -19.18 -8.02 -0.92
C GLU A 136 -19.46 -7.17 -2.18
N LYS A 137 -19.72 -7.85 -3.31
CA LYS A 137 -21.05 -7.93 -3.95
C LYS A 137 -20.99 -8.87 -5.15
N LYS A 138 -21.38 -10.14 -4.96
CA LYS A 138 -21.92 -11.00 -6.01
C LYS A 138 -23.42 -11.20 -5.76
N MET A 139 -24.22 -10.15 -5.96
CA MET A 139 -25.66 -10.26 -6.22
C MET A 139 -26.18 -8.95 -6.87
N ALA A 140 -26.99 -9.13 -7.91
CA ALA A 140 -27.37 -8.21 -9.00
C ALA A 140 -26.29 -8.00 -10.08
N ALA A 141 -26.46 -8.71 -11.21
CA ALA A 141 -25.69 -8.51 -12.43
C ALA A 141 -25.84 -7.08 -12.96
N PRO A 142 -24.75 -6.32 -13.19
CA PRO A 142 -24.80 -5.12 -14.00
C PRO A 142 -24.78 -5.51 -15.49
N ALA A 143 -25.48 -4.73 -16.32
CA ALA A 143 -25.30 -4.71 -17.78
C ALA A 143 -23.80 -4.71 -18.15
N PRO A 144 -23.40 -5.29 -19.30
CA PRO A 144 -21.99 -5.50 -19.63
C PRO A 144 -21.23 -4.17 -19.61
N LYS A 145 -20.46 -3.94 -18.54
CA LYS A 145 -19.52 -2.83 -18.47
C LYS A 145 -18.44 -3.09 -19.51
N ALA A 146 -18.18 -2.10 -20.36
CA ALA A 146 -17.05 -2.09 -21.28
C ALA A 146 -15.76 -2.47 -20.53
N PRO A 147 -14.83 -3.20 -21.17
CA PRO A 147 -13.63 -3.70 -20.51
C PRO A 147 -12.78 -2.53 -20.02
N SER A 148 -12.77 -2.31 -18.70
CA SER A 148 -11.80 -1.43 -18.04
C SER A 148 -10.45 -2.12 -18.00
N LYS A 149 -9.36 -1.39 -18.28
CA LYS A 149 -8.00 -1.89 -18.08
C LYS A 149 -7.78 -2.08 -16.58
N GLU A 150 -7.89 -3.31 -16.09
CA GLU A 150 -7.54 -3.66 -14.72
C GLU A 150 -6.01 -3.75 -14.57
N SER A 151 -5.46 -3.13 -13.52
CA SER A 151 -4.03 -3.13 -13.23
C SER A 151 -3.79 -3.63 -11.82
N HIS A 152 -2.86 -4.56 -11.64
CA HIS A 152 -2.46 -5.12 -10.35
C HIS A 152 -1.03 -4.71 -10.03
N LEU A 153 -0.74 -4.40 -8.76
CA LEU A 153 0.58 -3.93 -8.32
C LEU A 153 1.19 -4.90 -7.30
N ILE A 154 2.41 -5.34 -7.60
CA ILE A 154 3.21 -6.21 -6.74
C ILE A 154 4.48 -5.44 -6.38
N TYR A 155 4.76 -5.35 -5.08
CA TYR A 155 5.95 -4.69 -4.55
C TYR A 155 7.00 -5.73 -4.16
N PHE A 156 8.26 -5.37 -4.34
CA PHE A 156 9.41 -6.17 -3.98
C PHE A 156 10.26 -5.40 -3.00
N SER A 157 10.89 -6.09 -2.04
CA SER A 157 11.94 -5.51 -1.21
C SER A 157 13.08 -4.98 -2.07
N HIS A 158 13.83 -4.01 -1.53
CA HIS A 158 15.03 -3.49 -2.16
C HIS A 158 15.96 -4.62 -2.65
N ASN A 159 16.47 -4.43 -3.86
CA ASN A 159 17.35 -5.36 -4.55
C ASN A 159 16.86 -6.82 -4.68
N SER A 160 15.56 -7.05 -4.51
CA SER A 160 14.97 -8.39 -4.53
C SER A 160 14.05 -8.59 -5.72
N ALA A 161 14.03 -9.82 -6.23
CA ALA A 161 13.00 -10.34 -7.14
C ALA A 161 12.18 -11.46 -6.49
N THR A 162 12.37 -11.70 -5.19
CA THR A 162 11.63 -12.70 -4.43
C THR A 162 10.24 -12.18 -4.13
N LEU A 163 9.21 -12.93 -4.52
CA LEU A 163 7.84 -12.63 -4.16
C LEU A 163 7.65 -12.86 -2.67
N ALA A 164 7.13 -11.86 -1.97
CA ALA A 164 6.70 -12.02 -0.59
C ALA A 164 5.46 -12.94 -0.53
N PRO A 165 5.22 -13.69 0.56
CA PRO A 165 4.01 -14.50 0.72
C PRO A 165 2.71 -13.69 0.51
N SER A 166 2.70 -12.42 0.92
CA SER A 166 1.60 -11.46 0.69
C SER A 166 1.26 -11.25 -0.78
N SER A 167 2.23 -11.43 -1.68
CA SER A 167 2.04 -11.26 -3.13
C SER A 167 1.09 -12.30 -3.72
N ALA A 168 0.91 -13.45 -3.05
CA ALA A 168 0.01 -14.51 -3.49
C ALA A 168 -1.44 -14.03 -3.65
N ILE A 169 -1.89 -13.10 -2.79
CA ILE A 169 -3.24 -12.52 -2.87
C ILE A 169 -3.41 -11.76 -4.19
N VAL A 170 -2.43 -10.92 -4.54
CA VAL A 170 -2.44 -10.11 -5.78
C VAL A 170 -2.33 -11.00 -7.02
N ILE A 171 -1.50 -12.04 -6.96
CA ILE A 171 -1.30 -12.99 -8.06
C ILE A 171 -2.58 -13.77 -8.34
N ASN A 172 -3.28 -14.22 -7.29
CA ASN A 172 -4.53 -14.95 -7.44
C ASN A 172 -5.66 -14.07 -7.97
N ASP A 173 -5.75 -12.81 -7.53
CA ASP A 173 -6.73 -11.85 -8.04
C ASP A 173 -6.46 -11.53 -9.52
N ALA A 174 -5.20 -11.26 -9.87
CA ALA A 174 -4.79 -11.05 -11.25
C ALA A 174 -5.09 -12.27 -12.13
N ALA A 175 -4.82 -13.49 -11.65
CA ALA A 175 -5.12 -14.72 -12.36
C ALA A 175 -6.63 -14.89 -12.60
N ALA A 176 -7.46 -14.60 -11.59
CA ALA A 176 -8.92 -14.63 -11.70
C ALA A 176 -9.44 -13.61 -12.72
N SER A 177 -8.91 -12.38 -12.71
CA SER A 177 -9.27 -11.35 -13.67
C SER A 177 -8.85 -11.70 -15.10
N ILE A 178 -7.66 -12.27 -15.29
CA ILE A 178 -7.23 -12.77 -16.60
C ILE A 178 -8.18 -13.87 -17.10
N GLY A 179 -8.59 -14.79 -16.21
CA GLY A 179 -9.53 -15.87 -16.51
C GLY A 179 -10.92 -15.41 -16.93
N LYS A 180 -11.35 -14.19 -16.55
CA LYS A 180 -12.63 -13.60 -16.98
C LYS A 180 -12.61 -13.08 -18.43
N GLY A 181 -11.49 -13.20 -19.15
CA GLY A 181 -11.41 -12.88 -20.58
C GLY A 181 -10.57 -11.63 -20.91
N ALA A 182 -9.42 -11.46 -20.26
CA ALA A 182 -8.51 -10.37 -20.62
C ALA A 182 -8.04 -10.51 -22.08
N LYS A 183 -8.27 -9.47 -22.90
CA LYS A 183 -7.84 -9.44 -24.32
C LYS A 183 -6.32 -9.44 -24.48
N ALA A 184 -5.62 -8.83 -23.54
CA ALA A 184 -4.17 -8.80 -23.47
C ALA A 184 -3.72 -8.69 -22.02
N THR A 185 -2.67 -9.42 -21.66
CA THR A 185 -2.06 -9.36 -20.33
C THR A 185 -0.61 -8.89 -20.48
N PHE A 186 -0.26 -7.84 -19.75
CA PHE A 186 1.10 -7.33 -19.68
C PHE A 186 1.62 -7.46 -18.25
N VAL A 187 2.85 -7.94 -18.09
CA VAL A 187 3.60 -7.86 -16.84
C VAL A 187 4.76 -6.92 -17.08
N ILE A 188 4.76 -5.79 -16.39
CA ILE A 188 5.76 -4.74 -16.53
C ILE A 188 6.64 -4.73 -15.29
N GLY A 189 7.94 -4.97 -15.47
CA GLY A 189 8.94 -4.90 -14.40
C GLY A 189 9.47 -3.48 -14.24
N HIS A 190 9.39 -2.95 -13.02
CA HIS A 190 9.91 -1.64 -12.65
C HIS A 190 10.96 -1.75 -11.53
N THR A 191 11.83 -0.76 -11.44
CA THR A 191 12.72 -0.49 -10.31
C THR A 191 12.57 0.95 -9.84
N ASP A 192 13.18 1.26 -8.71
CA ASP A 192 13.52 2.64 -8.38
C ASP A 192 14.70 3.13 -9.25
N THR A 193 15.10 4.39 -9.09
CA THR A 193 16.23 4.99 -9.84
C THR A 193 17.56 4.81 -9.10
N SER A 194 17.66 3.90 -8.11
CA SER A 194 18.92 3.64 -7.43
C SER A 194 19.74 2.58 -8.15
N GLY A 195 21.01 2.89 -8.44
CA GLY A 195 21.89 2.03 -9.23
C GLY A 195 21.89 2.37 -10.72
N SER A 196 22.60 1.59 -11.54
CA SER A 196 22.71 1.84 -12.99
C SER A 196 21.48 1.35 -13.77
N ASP A 197 21.12 2.02 -14.87
CA ASP A 197 20.08 1.59 -15.83
C ASP A 197 20.24 0.10 -16.24
N ALA A 198 21.47 -0.36 -16.48
CA ALA A 198 21.75 -1.74 -16.85
C ALA A 198 21.36 -2.73 -15.72
N TYR A 199 21.70 -2.39 -14.49
CA TYR A 199 21.33 -3.17 -13.30
C TYR A 199 19.82 -3.18 -13.09
N ASN A 200 19.20 -2.00 -13.18
CA ASN A 200 17.78 -1.81 -12.95
C ASN A 200 16.92 -2.53 -13.99
N LYS A 201 17.36 -2.58 -15.25
CA LYS A 201 16.74 -3.44 -16.28
C LYS A 201 16.81 -4.92 -15.92
N GLN A 202 17.97 -5.43 -15.47
CA GLN A 202 18.09 -6.85 -15.11
C GLN A 202 17.21 -7.19 -13.90
N LEU A 203 17.15 -6.31 -12.89
CA LEU A 203 16.31 -6.52 -11.72
C LEU A 203 14.81 -6.48 -12.07
N ALA A 204 14.40 -5.50 -12.90
CA ALA A 204 13.04 -5.44 -13.43
C ALA A 204 12.66 -6.70 -14.22
N ASP A 205 13.56 -7.24 -15.04
CA ASP A 205 13.32 -8.48 -15.79
C ASP A 205 13.10 -9.67 -14.85
N ARG A 206 13.97 -9.84 -13.84
CA ARG A 206 13.83 -10.90 -12.83
C ARG A 206 12.49 -10.80 -12.09
N ARG A 207 12.08 -9.60 -11.69
CA ARG A 207 10.78 -9.35 -11.03
C ARG A 207 9.60 -9.72 -11.93
N ALA A 208 9.65 -9.30 -13.19
CA ALA A 208 8.61 -9.64 -14.15
C ALA A 208 8.52 -11.15 -14.38
N ASN A 209 9.66 -11.85 -14.48
CA ASN A 209 9.70 -13.31 -14.60
C ASN A 209 9.08 -13.99 -13.37
N ALA A 210 9.44 -13.56 -12.16
CA ALA A 210 8.88 -14.11 -10.92
C ALA A 210 7.35 -14.01 -10.87
N VAL A 211 6.78 -12.86 -11.29
CA VAL A 211 5.33 -12.66 -11.38
C VAL A 211 4.72 -13.55 -12.45
N ILE A 212 5.33 -13.65 -13.63
CA ILE A 212 4.86 -14.51 -14.72
C ILE A 212 4.81 -15.96 -14.26
N ASP A 213 5.87 -16.47 -13.64
CA ASP A 213 5.93 -17.84 -13.14
C ASP A 213 4.85 -18.10 -12.10
N ALA A 214 4.60 -17.14 -11.20
CA ALA A 214 3.55 -17.25 -10.21
C ALA A 214 2.14 -17.23 -10.84
N LEU A 215 1.90 -16.39 -11.86
CA LEU A 215 0.64 -16.39 -12.62
C LEU A 215 0.44 -17.72 -13.36
N ARG A 216 1.50 -18.31 -13.92
CA ARG A 216 1.45 -19.64 -14.55
C ARG A 216 1.10 -20.73 -13.53
N LYS A 217 1.73 -20.71 -12.35
CA LYS A 217 1.40 -21.62 -11.24
C LYS A 217 -0.04 -21.44 -10.75
N ALA A 218 -0.57 -20.22 -10.80
CA ALA A 218 -1.97 -19.90 -10.50
C ALA A 218 -2.95 -20.28 -11.64
N GLY A 219 -2.49 -20.95 -12.70
CA GLY A 219 -3.34 -21.51 -13.75
C GLY A 219 -3.59 -20.60 -14.95
N VAL A 220 -2.91 -19.45 -15.05
CA VAL A 220 -3.04 -18.56 -16.21
C VAL A 220 -2.45 -19.23 -17.46
N LYS A 221 -3.31 -19.60 -18.41
CA LYS A 221 -2.92 -20.13 -19.73
C LYS A 221 -2.87 -19.06 -20.82
N ALA A 222 -3.45 -17.88 -20.58
CA ALA A 222 -3.45 -16.78 -21.54
C ALA A 222 -2.02 -16.34 -21.92
N ARG A 223 -1.87 -15.70 -23.09
CA ARG A 223 -0.60 -15.10 -23.49
C ARG A 223 -0.28 -13.92 -22.55
N ILE A 224 0.90 -13.96 -21.95
CA ILE A 224 1.41 -12.87 -21.10
C ILE A 224 2.57 -12.22 -21.84
N SER A 225 2.50 -10.91 -22.03
CA SER A 225 3.58 -10.12 -22.61
C SER A 225 4.41 -9.50 -21.49
N LYS A 226 5.70 -9.81 -21.48
CA LYS A 226 6.66 -9.21 -20.54
C LYS A 226 7.17 -7.88 -21.09
N VAL A 227 7.22 -6.86 -20.25
CA VAL A 227 7.86 -5.58 -20.54
C VAL A 227 8.84 -5.26 -19.42
N VAL A 228 10.04 -4.82 -19.77
CA VAL A 228 11.08 -4.44 -18.82
C VAL A 228 11.24 -2.93 -18.90
N ALA A 229 10.65 -2.21 -17.94
CA ALA A 229 10.77 -0.76 -17.87
C ALA A 229 12.07 -0.33 -17.16
N GLY A 230 12.55 -1.12 -16.20
CA GLY A 230 13.66 -0.72 -15.33
C GLY A 230 13.28 0.53 -14.55
N GLU A 231 14.16 1.54 -14.56
CA GLU A 231 13.94 2.82 -13.89
C GLU A 231 13.26 3.88 -14.77
N ARG A 232 12.94 3.54 -16.03
CA ARG A 232 12.55 4.52 -17.07
C ARG A 232 11.09 4.98 -16.99
N ASP A 233 10.27 4.28 -16.21
CA ASP A 233 8.88 4.65 -15.94
C ASP A 233 8.56 4.41 -14.46
N PRO A 234 9.15 5.19 -13.54
CA PRO A 234 8.90 5.00 -12.12
C PRO A 234 7.51 5.57 -11.80
N LYS A 235 6.71 4.81 -11.04
CA LYS A 235 5.37 5.24 -10.62
C LYS A 235 5.38 6.59 -9.88
N VAL A 236 6.50 6.92 -9.23
CA VAL A 236 6.78 8.25 -8.69
C VAL A 236 8.05 8.74 -9.37
N LYS A 237 7.95 9.86 -10.11
CA LYS A 237 9.11 10.49 -10.74
C LYS A 237 10.08 10.98 -9.67
N THR A 238 11.33 10.55 -9.76
CA THR A 238 12.43 11.02 -8.92
C THR A 238 13.61 11.42 -9.78
N LYS A 239 14.58 12.14 -9.19
CA LYS A 239 15.85 12.42 -9.87
C LYS A 239 16.64 11.11 -10.06
N ASP A 240 17.55 11.08 -11.02
CA ASP A 240 18.44 9.94 -11.23
C ASP A 240 19.27 9.67 -9.96
N GLY A 241 19.48 8.39 -9.62
CA GLY A 241 20.14 7.98 -8.37
C GLY A 241 19.29 8.08 -7.10
N VAL A 242 18.01 8.48 -7.18
CA VAL A 242 17.13 8.62 -6.01
C VAL A 242 16.48 7.29 -5.66
N ARG A 243 16.87 6.77 -4.51
CA ARG A 243 16.27 5.59 -3.92
C ARG A 243 14.78 5.82 -3.62
N MET A 244 13.94 5.06 -4.29
CA MET A 244 12.54 4.85 -3.92
C MET A 244 12.40 3.41 -3.44
N GLY A 245 13.06 3.13 -2.32
CA GLY A 245 13.17 1.78 -1.79
C GLY A 245 12.01 1.44 -0.89
N VAL A 246 11.31 0.37 -1.25
CA VAL A 246 10.56 -0.52 -0.36
C VAL A 246 11.55 -1.28 0.52
#